data_AF-B1Q4V7-F1
#
_entry.id   AF-B1Q4V7-F1
#
_cell.length_a   1.000
_cell.length_b   1.000
_cell.length_c   1.000
_cell.angle_alpha   90.00
_cell.angle_beta   90.00
_cell.angle_gamma   90.00
#
_symmetry.space_group_name_H-M   'P 1'
#
loop_
_entity.id
_entity.type
_entity.pdbx_description
1 polymer ?
#
loop_
_entity_poly.entity_id
_entity_poly.type
_entity_poly.pdbx_seq_one_letter_code
_entity_poly.pdbx_strand_id
1 'polypeptide(L)'
;IFLLQGTVAQSKQENHLVKVDDNQGDGSVLLICDLKDKTILWFKDGNRISPPNSTKNTWSLGNSARDPRGVFQCQGAKDKSKPLQVYYRMCENCIELNIGTIFGFFFAEIISIFFLAVGIYFIAGQDGVRQSRTSDKQTLLQNDQL
;
A
#
# COMPACT_ATOMS: atom_id res chain seq x y z
N ILE A 1 -2.45 -6.47 7.65
CA ILE A 1 -2.41 -5.76 6.35
C ILE A 1 -2.15 -4.29 6.66
N PHE A 2 -0.95 -3.85 6.28
CA PHE A 2 -0.22 -2.58 6.49
C PHE A 2 1.19 -2.97 6.95
N LEU A 3 2.07 -3.27 5.99
CA LEU A 3 3.50 -3.50 6.25
C LEU A 3 4.32 -2.94 5.09
N LEU A 4 4.19 -1.63 4.86
CA LEU A 4 5.34 -0.87 4.38
C LEU A 4 5.87 -0.11 5.58
N GLN A 5 6.75 -0.80 6.32
CA GLN A 5 7.63 -0.15 7.28
C GLN A 5 8.53 0.76 6.43
N GLY A 6 8.17 2.04 6.36
CA GLY A 6 8.98 3.04 5.68
C GLY A 6 10.38 2.95 6.25
N THR A 7 11.34 2.53 5.44
CA THR A 7 12.73 2.47 5.90
C THR A 7 13.18 3.90 6.10
N VAL A 8 13.36 4.32 7.35
CA VAL A 8 14.10 5.54 7.65
C VAL A 8 15.48 5.33 7.07
N ALA A 9 15.81 6.05 5.99
CA ALA A 9 17.16 6.12 5.47
C ALA A 9 18.02 6.90 6.47
N GLN A 10 18.34 6.25 7.60
CA GLN A 10 19.20 6.81 8.63
C GLN A 10 20.61 6.80 8.04
N SER A 11 21.01 7.96 7.51
CA SER A 11 22.40 8.18 7.10
C SER A 11 23.30 7.84 8.28
N LYS A 12 24.17 6.84 8.08
CA LYS A 12 25.36 6.45 8.85
C LYS A 12 25.48 7.09 10.24
N GLN A 13 25.44 6.23 11.24
CA GLN A 13 25.98 6.26 12.61
C GLN A 13 27.11 7.28 12.93
N GLU A 14 26.90 8.56 12.66
CA GLU A 14 27.49 9.67 13.41
C GLU A 14 26.58 9.98 14.59
N ASN A 15 27.13 10.56 15.66
CA ASN A 15 26.39 11.03 16.84
C ASN A 15 25.40 12.17 16.48
N HIS A 16 24.35 11.86 15.72
CA HIS A 16 23.28 12.78 15.41
C HIS A 16 22.43 12.96 16.67
N LEU A 17 22.44 14.20 17.17
CA LEU A 17 21.64 14.62 18.32
C LEU A 17 20.12 14.57 18.06
N VAL A 18 19.69 14.37 16.80
CA VAL A 18 18.27 14.22 16.44
C VAL A 18 18.02 12.78 16.01
N LYS A 19 17.09 12.11 16.68
CA LYS A 19 16.63 10.74 16.41
C LYS A 19 15.19 10.78 15.90
N VAL A 20 14.82 9.78 15.10
CA VAL A 20 13.44 9.57 14.63
C VAL A 20 12.86 8.38 15.38
N ASP A 21 11.66 8.55 15.92
CA ASP A 21 10.84 7.49 16.52
C ASP A 21 9.55 7.34 15.71
N ASP A 22 9.42 6.21 15.04
CA ASP A 22 8.30 5.85 14.16
C ASP A 22 7.58 4.56 14.60
N ASN A 23 7.95 3.99 15.75
CA ASN A 23 7.37 2.74 16.26
C ASN A 23 6.01 2.94 16.95
N GLN A 24 5.39 4.10 16.76
CA GLN A 24 4.13 4.44 17.41
C GLN A 24 2.97 3.78 16.65
N GLY A 25 2.16 2.98 17.36
CA GLY A 25 1.08 2.18 16.74
C GLY A 25 0.01 2.98 15.98
N ASP A 26 -0.05 4.30 16.19
CA ASP A 26 -0.94 5.24 15.48
C ASP A 26 -0.35 5.73 14.14
N GLY A 27 0.85 5.28 13.77
CA GLY A 27 1.54 5.69 12.54
C GLY A 27 2.08 7.12 12.58
N SER A 28 2.10 7.76 13.74
CA SER A 28 2.69 9.08 13.99
C SER A 28 4.22 9.01 14.08
N VAL A 29 4.89 10.02 13.53
CA VAL A 29 6.34 10.15 13.55
C VAL A 29 6.74 11.25 14.53
N LEU A 30 7.71 10.94 15.39
CA LEU A 30 8.27 11.84 16.38
C LEU A 30 9.77 12.03 16.15
N LEU A 31 10.23 13.26 16.30
CA LEU A 31 11.65 13.58 16.39
C LEU A 31 12.02 13.74 17.86
N ILE A 32 13.16 13.21 18.26
CA ILE A 32 13.70 13.29 19.61
C ILE A 32 15.06 13.97 19.55
N CYS A 33 15.24 15.04 20.32
CA CYS A 33 16.51 15.73 20.47
C CYS A 33 17.22 15.24 21.74
N ASP A 34 18.45 14.76 21.61
CA ASP A 34 19.29 14.20 22.68
C ASP A 34 20.12 15.27 23.42
N LEU A 35 19.75 16.55 23.27
CA LEU A 35 20.34 17.65 24.04
C LEU A 35 19.77 17.69 25.45
N LYS A 36 20.64 17.89 26.45
CA LYS A 36 20.27 17.98 27.88
C LYS A 36 19.79 19.37 28.32
N ASP A 37 19.58 20.28 27.37
CA ASP A 37 19.16 21.66 27.65
C ASP A 37 17.68 21.74 28.05
N LYS A 38 17.36 22.67 28.96
CA LYS A 38 15.99 22.87 29.46
C LYS A 38 15.03 23.45 28.41
N THR A 39 15.57 24.19 27.45
CA THR A 39 14.79 24.82 26.36
C THR A 39 15.37 24.37 25.05
N ILE A 40 14.52 23.76 24.21
CA ILE A 40 14.92 23.22 22.91
C ILE A 40 14.13 23.93 21.82
N LEU A 41 14.87 24.55 20.92
CA LEU A 41 14.33 25.23 19.75
C LEU A 41 14.38 24.29 18.55
N TRP A 42 13.26 24.16 17.85
CA TRP A 42 13.16 23.35 16.64
C TRP A 42 13.15 24.22 15.41
N PHE A 43 13.87 23.75 14.38
CA PHE A 43 13.96 24.37 13.09
C PHE A 43 13.59 23.35 12.01
N LYS A 44 12.85 23.82 11.00
CA LYS A 44 12.56 23.12 9.76
C LYS A 44 13.05 23.98 8.60
N ASP A 45 13.91 23.43 7.75
CA ASP A 45 14.44 24.09 6.56
C ASP A 45 15.05 25.49 6.88
N GLY A 46 15.68 25.60 8.05
CA GLY A 46 16.28 26.85 8.56
C GLY A 46 15.31 27.78 9.29
N ASN A 47 14.00 27.56 9.21
CA ASN A 47 12.99 28.38 9.87
C ASN A 47 12.60 27.81 11.23
N ARG A 48 12.44 28.68 12.22
CA ARG A 48 12.01 28.28 13.56
C ARG A 48 10.54 27.85 13.55
N ILE A 49 10.26 26.66 14.06
CA ILE A 49 8.90 26.10 14.17
C ILE A 49 8.40 26.00 15.61
N SER A 50 9.30 25.95 16.60
CA SER A 50 8.89 25.88 18.01
C SER A 50 8.68 27.27 18.64
N PRO A 51 7.76 27.40 19.60
CA PRO A 51 7.56 28.64 20.35
C PRO A 51 8.79 29.04 21.21
N PRO A 52 8.87 30.32 21.66
CA PRO A 52 9.92 30.89 22.52
C PRO A 52 10.47 29.97 23.61
N ASN A 53 9.58 29.27 24.31
CA ASN A 53 9.85 28.57 25.58
C ASN A 53 9.48 27.08 25.52
N SER A 54 9.70 26.42 24.38
CA SER A 54 9.46 24.98 24.28
C SER A 54 10.46 24.21 25.14
N THR A 55 9.97 23.51 26.15
CA THR A 55 10.75 22.59 26.99
C THR A 55 10.72 21.16 26.48
N LYS A 56 9.88 20.86 25.47
CA LYS A 56 9.76 19.53 24.90
C LYS A 56 10.96 19.24 24.01
N ASN A 57 11.70 18.19 24.36
CA ASN A 57 12.75 17.59 23.55
C ASN A 57 12.21 16.76 22.38
N THR A 58 10.89 16.70 22.21
CA THR A 58 10.22 15.98 21.13
C THR A 58 9.45 16.92 20.23
N TRP A 59 9.42 16.59 18.93
CA TRP A 59 8.64 17.29 17.93
C TRP A 59 7.85 16.30 17.08
N SER A 60 6.53 16.48 17.01
CA SER A 60 5.67 15.61 16.20
C SER A 60 5.65 16.08 14.75
N LEU A 61 5.88 15.16 13.82
CA LEU A 61 5.70 15.39 12.39
C LEU A 61 4.29 15.03 11.91
N GLY A 62 3.45 14.54 12.81
CA GLY A 62 2.12 14.02 12.49
C GLY A 62 2.18 12.60 11.91
N ASN A 63 1.12 12.22 11.19
CA ASN A 63 0.99 10.90 10.61
C ASN A 63 1.98 10.69 9.46
N SER A 64 2.70 9.57 9.47
CA SER A 64 3.62 9.14 8.43
C SER A 64 2.97 9.05 7.04
N ALA A 65 1.68 8.72 6.95
CA ALA A 65 0.91 8.64 5.70
C ALA A 65 0.86 9.98 4.94
N ARG A 66 1.10 11.10 5.61
CA ARG A 66 1.15 12.44 4.97
C ARG A 66 2.52 12.76 4.36
N ASP A 67 3.41 11.78 4.26
CA ASP A 67 4.75 11.97 3.68
C ASP A 67 5.52 13.15 4.28
N PRO A 68 5.74 13.19 5.62
CA PRO A 68 6.49 14.28 6.22
C PRO A 68 7.93 14.33 5.67
N ARG A 69 8.29 15.49 5.13
CA ARG A 69 9.60 15.77 4.50
C ARG A 69 10.16 17.09 5.00
N GLY A 70 11.50 17.19 4.99
CA GLY A 70 12.23 18.42 5.26
C GLY A 70 13.51 18.18 6.06
N VAL A 71 14.29 19.24 6.26
CA VAL A 71 15.52 19.21 7.05
C VAL A 71 15.22 19.75 8.45
N PHE A 72 15.41 18.92 9.47
CA PHE A 72 15.15 19.25 10.86
C PHE A 72 16.43 19.46 11.65
N GLN A 73 16.41 20.44 12.55
CA GLN A 73 17.48 20.73 13.50
C GLN A 73 16.89 21.10 14.84
N CYS A 74 17.55 20.68 15.93
CA CYS A 74 17.26 21.18 17.26
C CYS A 74 18.45 22.02 17.78
N GLN A 75 18.15 23.07 18.53
CA GLN A 75 19.13 23.96 19.14
C GLN A 75 18.80 24.15 20.61
N GLY A 76 19.80 23.92 21.45
CA GLY A 76 19.75 24.22 22.87
C GLY A 76 20.35 25.59 23.18
N ALA A 77 20.78 25.79 24.43
CA ALA A 77 21.31 27.09 24.86
C ALA A 77 22.71 27.37 24.31
N LYS A 78 23.52 26.33 24.12
CA LYS A 78 24.91 26.42 23.63
C LYS A 78 25.15 25.60 22.38
N ASP A 79 24.48 24.45 22.28
CA ASP A 79 24.73 23.47 21.24
C ASP A 79 23.62 23.46 20.18
N LYS A 80 24.01 23.21 18.93
CA LYS A 80 23.10 23.05 17.80
C LYS A 80 23.33 21.70 17.14
N SER A 81 22.26 20.98 16.85
CA SER A 81 22.36 19.69 16.18
C SER A 81 22.78 19.85 14.72
N LYS A 82 23.44 18.82 14.18
CA LYS A 82 23.56 18.67 12.73
C LYS A 82 22.17 18.55 12.10
N PRO A 83 21.98 19.03 10.84
CA PRO A 83 20.76 18.79 10.07
C PRO A 83 20.45 17.29 9.94
N LEU A 84 19.19 16.95 10.15
CA LEU A 84 18.63 15.64 9.82
C LEU A 84 17.64 15.81 8.67
N GLN A 85 17.95 15.22 7.51
CA GLN A 85 17.01 15.19 6.39
C GLN A 85 16.01 14.06 6.61
N VAL A 86 14.75 14.42 6.83
CA VAL A 86 13.65 13.48 6.96
C VAL A 86 12.98 13.35 5.60
N TYR A 87 12.84 12.10 5.14
CA TYR A 87 12.21 11.77 3.88
C TYR A 87 11.30 10.55 4.07
N TYR A 88 10.02 10.81 4.35
CA TYR A 88 9.00 9.77 4.32
C TYR A 88 8.36 9.70 2.92
N ARG A 89 8.21 8.48 2.43
CA ARG A 89 7.39 8.14 1.27
C ARG A 89 6.52 6.94 1.67
N MET A 90 5.37 7.25 2.24
CA MET A 90 4.30 6.30 2.42
C MET A 90 3.53 6.15 1.12
N CYS A 91 2.90 5.00 1.01
CA CYS A 91 2.48 4.42 -0.24
C CYS A 91 1.02 4.03 -0.03
N GLU A 92 0.11 5.02 -0.07
CA GLU A 92 -1.33 4.76 -0.02
C GLU A 92 -1.68 3.85 -1.20
N ASN A 93 -2.19 2.65 -0.91
CA ASN A 93 -2.53 1.57 -1.86
C ASN A 93 -1.37 0.76 -2.45
N CYS A 94 -0.17 0.78 -1.85
CA CYS A 94 0.86 -0.15 -2.29
C CYS A 94 0.56 -1.57 -1.78
N ILE A 95 0.24 -2.47 -2.73
CA ILE A 95 0.02 -3.88 -2.46
C ILE A 95 1.39 -4.54 -2.31
N GLU A 96 1.62 -5.16 -1.16
CA GLU A 96 2.80 -5.99 -0.96
C GLU A 96 2.66 -7.26 -1.83
N LEU A 97 3.44 -7.31 -2.91
CA LEU A 97 3.52 -8.48 -3.79
C LEU A 97 4.43 -9.51 -3.15
N ASN A 98 3.92 -10.20 -2.13
CA ASN A 98 4.56 -11.40 -1.61
C ASN A 98 4.33 -12.57 -2.58
N ILE A 99 5.27 -13.50 -2.60
CA ILE A 99 5.20 -14.77 -3.32
C ILE A 99 3.85 -15.44 -3.11
N GLY A 100 3.32 -15.46 -1.88
CA GLY A 100 2.00 -16.00 -1.57
C GLY A 100 0.84 -15.28 -2.28
N THR A 101 0.85 -13.94 -2.31
CA THR A 101 -0.16 -13.13 -3.01
C THR A 101 -0.10 -13.38 -4.52
N ILE A 102 1.11 -13.46 -5.07
CA ILE A 102 1.35 -13.74 -6.49
C ILE A 102 0.77 -15.12 -6.85
N PHE A 103 1.09 -16.15 -6.06
CA PHE A 103 0.51 -17.48 -6.25
C PHE A 103 -1.01 -17.46 -6.14
N GLY A 104 -1.57 -16.72 -5.17
CA GLY A 104 -3.01 -16.56 -5.02
C GLY A 104 -3.70 -16.01 -6.27
N PHE A 105 -3.10 -15.00 -6.91
CA PHE A 105 -3.62 -14.46 -8.17
C PHE A 105 -3.57 -15.49 -9.31
N PHE A 106 -2.44 -16.20 -9.47
CA PHE A 106 -2.33 -17.24 -10.48
C PHE A 106 -3.36 -18.36 -10.29
N PHE A 107 -3.54 -18.85 -9.07
CA PHE A 107 -4.52 -19.91 -8.79
C PHE A 107 -5.96 -19.44 -9.02
N ALA A 108 -6.31 -18.23 -8.59
CA ALA A 108 -7.63 -17.67 -8.81
C ALA A 108 -7.95 -17.51 -10.31
N GLU A 109 -6.97 -17.06 -11.09
CA GLU A 109 -7.11 -16.88 -12.54
C GLU A 109 -7.30 -18.21 -13.26
N ILE A 110 -6.50 -19.24 -12.95
CA ILE A 110 -6.63 -20.58 -13.54
C ILE A 110 -8.01 -21.18 -13.24
N ILE A 111 -8.45 -21.11 -11.99
CA ILE A 111 -9.74 -21.65 -11.56
C ILE A 111 -10.89 -20.91 -12.27
N SER A 112 -10.80 -19.58 -12.37
CA SER A 112 -11.81 -18.76 -13.06
C SER A 112 -11.93 -19.15 -14.54
N ILE A 113 -10.81 -19.24 -15.26
CA ILE A 113 -10.78 -19.64 -16.66
C ILE A 113 -11.36 -21.05 -16.84
N PHE A 114 -11.02 -21.98 -15.95
CA PHE A 114 -11.54 -23.35 -16.01
C PHE A 114 -13.07 -23.39 -15.90
N PHE A 115 -13.65 -22.69 -14.93
CA PHE A 115 -15.11 -22.63 -14.78
C PHE A 115 -15.80 -22.00 -15.99
N LEU A 116 -15.23 -20.93 -16.55
CA LEU A 116 -15.75 -20.30 -17.76
C LEU A 116 -15.68 -21.27 -18.96
N ALA A 117 -14.56 -21.97 -19.13
CA ALA A 117 -14.38 -22.94 -20.22
C ALA A 117 -15.40 -24.08 -20.13
N VAL A 118 -15.60 -24.65 -18.92
CA VAL A 118 -16.58 -25.71 -18.68
C VAL A 118 -18.01 -25.21 -18.92
N GLY A 119 -18.33 -24.00 -18.47
CA GLY A 119 -19.64 -23.39 -18.71
C GLY A 119 -19.94 -23.22 -20.20
N ILE A 120 -19.00 -22.66 -20.96
CA ILE A 120 -19.11 -22.51 -22.42
C ILE A 120 -19.24 -23.87 -23.11
N TYR A 121 -18.42 -24.86 -22.70
CA TYR A 121 -18.46 -26.21 -23.25
C TYR A 121 -19.85 -26.84 -23.09
N PHE A 122 -20.48 -26.71 -21.92
CA PHE A 122 -21.82 -27.24 -21.70
C PHE A 122 -22.89 -26.51 -22.50
N ILE A 123 -22.83 -25.18 -22.61
CA ILE A 123 -23.79 -24.39 -23.40
C ILE A 123 -23.70 -24.78 -24.89
N ALA A 124 -22.50 -24.76 -25.47
CA ALA A 124 -22.30 -25.09 -26.88
C ALA A 124 -22.54 -26.58 -27.19
N GLY A 125 -22.27 -27.48 -26.24
CA GLY A 125 -22.53 -28.91 -26.39
C GLY A 125 -24.03 -29.25 -26.39
N GLN A 126 -24.87 -28.42 -25.78
CA GLN A 126 -26.32 -28.65 -25.70
C GLN A 126 -27.03 -28.32 -27.01
N ASP A 127 -26.48 -27.40 -27.82
CA ASP A 127 -26.98 -27.06 -29.16
C ASP A 127 -26.74 -28.18 -30.19
N GLY A 128 -25.75 -29.07 -29.96
CA GLY A 128 -25.43 -30.18 -30.85
C GLY A 128 -26.30 -31.45 -30.69
N VAL A 129 -27.00 -31.60 -29.56
CA VAL A 129 -27.75 -32.85 -29.23
C VAL A 129 -29.26 -32.73 -29.49
N ARG A 130 -29.78 -31.52 -29.70
CA ARG A 130 -31.21 -31.27 -29.94
C ARG A 130 -31.53 -30.84 -31.37
N GLN A 131 -30.83 -31.41 -32.35
CA GLN A 131 -31.41 -31.53 -33.69
C GLN A 131 -32.29 -32.78 -33.72
N SER A 132 -33.34 -32.77 -32.90
CA SER A 132 -34.48 -33.67 -33.07
C SER A 132 -35.10 -33.33 -34.42
N ARG A 133 -34.57 -33.99 -35.43
CA ARG A 133 -35.14 -34.21 -36.75
C ARG A 133 -36.66 -34.25 -36.61
N THR A 134 -37.32 -33.12 -36.86
CA THR A 134 -38.68 -33.11 -37.38
C THR A 134 -38.58 -33.83 -38.72
N SER A 135 -38.59 -35.16 -38.65
CA SER A 135 -38.85 -36.03 -39.77
C SER A 135 -40.29 -35.73 -40.12
N ASP A 136 -40.48 -34.75 -41.01
CA ASP A 136 -41.69 -34.64 -41.81
C ASP A 136 -41.93 -36.03 -42.39
N LYS A 137 -42.73 -36.83 -41.69
CA LYS A 137 -43.40 -37.98 -42.26
C LYS A 137 -44.44 -37.35 -43.16
N GLN A 138 -44.00 -36.98 -44.35
CA GLN A 138 -44.89 -36.63 -45.44
C GLN A 138 -45.77 -37.86 -45.65
N THR A 139 -47.02 -37.79 -45.15
CA THR A 139 -48.05 -38.79 -45.41
C THR A 139 -48.30 -38.75 -46.91
N LEU A 140 -47.61 -39.62 -47.65
CA LEU A 140 -47.91 -39.88 -49.05
C LEU A 140 -49.34 -40.42 -49.08
N LEU A 141 -50.30 -39.56 -49.42
CA LEU A 141 -51.63 -39.98 -49.83
C LEU A 141 -51.44 -40.87 -51.06
N GLN A 142 -51.60 -42.18 -50.85
CA GLN A 142 -51.61 -43.15 -51.93
C GLN A 142 -52.86 -42.88 -52.76
N ASN A 143 -52.66 -42.21 -53.89
CA ASN A 143 -53.67 -41.99 -54.90
C ASN A 143 -53.83 -43.29 -55.69
N ASP A 144 -54.68 -44.20 -55.22
CA ASP A 144 -55.16 -45.31 -56.04
C ASP A 144 -56.43 -44.86 -56.76
N GLN A 145 -56.26 -44.46 -58.03
CA GLN A 145 -57.34 -44.43 -59.02
C GLN A 145 -57.47 -45.82 -59.65
N LEU A 146 -58.63 -46.48 -59.45
CA LEU A 146 -59.49 -46.98 -60.52
C LEU A 146 -60.86 -47.42 -59.97
#